data_AF-A0A0F9Z1Z0-F1
#
_entry.id   AF-A0A0F9Z1Z0-F1
#
_cell.length_a   1.000
_cell.length_b   1.000
_cell.length_c   1.000
_cell.angle_alpha   90.00
_cell.angle_beta   90.00
_cell.angle_gamma   90.00
#
_symmetry.space_group_name_H-M   'P 1'
#
loop_
_entity.id
_entity.type
_entity.pdbx_description
1 polymer ?
#
loop_
_entity_poly.entity_id
_entity_poly.type
_entity_poly.pdbx_seq_one_letter_code
_entity_poly.pdbx_strand_id
1 'polypeptide(L)' 'MRQLPTKPNKRQKLIIDAVADYYGDGATRQEKMDSKIIALFLMGRKARLQPLSEEQKKDMQAIKNNISDRIYSDSFSK' A
#
# COMPACT_ATOMS: atom_id res chain seq x y z
N MET A 1 -0.65 7.13 -27.36
CA MET A 1 -0.90 6.34 -26.13
C MET A 1 -1.22 7.30 -25.00
N ARG A 2 -2.26 7.05 -24.18
CA ARG A 2 -2.52 7.84 -22.96
C ARG A 2 -1.36 7.63 -21.99
N GLN A 3 -0.55 8.64 -21.72
CA GLN A 3 0.48 8.56 -20.68
C GLN A 3 -0.20 8.56 -19.31
N LEU A 4 0.07 7.55 -18.50
CA LEU A 4 -0.39 7.52 -17.12
C LEU A 4 0.38 8.58 -16.33
N PRO A 5 -0.28 9.31 -15.40
CA PRO A 5 0.41 10.25 -14.52
C PRO A 5 1.53 9.51 -13.75
N THR A 6 2.75 10.03 -13.89
CA THR A 6 3.97 9.44 -13.32
C THR A 6 4.17 9.78 -11.85
N LYS A 7 3.61 10.91 -11.39
CA LYS A 7 3.72 11.35 -10.00
C LYS A 7 2.57 10.78 -9.16
N PRO A 8 2.86 10.13 -8.02
CA PRO A 8 1.80 9.66 -7.13
C PRO A 8 1.03 10.85 -6.55
N ASN A 9 -0.29 10.73 -6.48
CA ASN A 9 -1.13 11.71 -5.76
C ASN A 9 -0.98 11.54 -4.23
N LYS A 10 -1.48 12.51 -3.44
CA LYS A 10 -1.36 12.48 -1.97
C LYS A 10 -1.84 11.16 -1.34
N ARG A 11 -2.93 10.61 -1.85
CA ARG A 11 -3.48 9.32 -1.38
C ARG A 11 -2.60 8.13 -1.74
N GLN A 12 -2.03 8.12 -2.94
CA GLN A 12 -1.09 7.08 -3.38
C GLN A 12 0.19 7.15 -2.55
N LYS A 13 0.69 8.35 -2.23
CA LYS A 13 1.82 8.53 -1.34
C LYS A 13 1.52 7.98 0.06
N LEU A 14 0.38 8.36 0.65
CA LEU A 14 -0.08 7.82 1.94
C LEU A 14 -0.15 6.28 1.94
N ILE A 15 -0.68 5.66 0.88
CA ILE A 15 -0.73 4.20 0.76
C ILE A 15 0.69 3.60 0.74
N ILE A 16 1.61 4.18 -0.03
CA ILE A 16 2.99 3.68 -0.13
C ILE A 16 3.68 3.78 1.23
N ASP A 17 3.55 4.92 1.90
CA ASP A 17 4.20 5.16 3.20
C ASP A 17 3.60 4.26 4.29
N ALA A 18 2.27 4.09 4.34
CA ALA A 18 1.59 3.20 5.29
C ALA A 18 1.95 1.73 5.09
N VAL A 19 2.12 1.30 3.84
CA VAL A 19 2.56 -0.07 3.52
C VAL A 19 4.02 -0.26 3.93
N ALA A 20 4.89 0.72 3.68
CA ALA A 20 6.29 0.66 4.09
C ALA A 20 6.44 0.62 5.62
N ASP A 21 5.66 1.43 6.34
CA ASP A 21 5.64 1.48 7.80
C ASP A 21 5.16 0.15 8.42
N TYR A 22 4.15 -0.50 7.84
CA TYR A 22 3.64 -1.79 8.31
C TYR A 22 4.68 -2.92 8.23
N TYR A 23 5.42 -3.02 7.11
CA TYR A 23 6.43 -4.06 6.92
C TYR A 23 7.81 -3.70 7.51
N GLY A 24 8.09 -2.41 7.67
CA GLY A 24 9.35 -1.88 8.18
C GLY A 24 10.55 -2.07 7.23
N ASP A 25 11.68 -1.46 7.59
CA ASP A 25 12.92 -1.48 6.78
C ASP A 25 13.60 -2.86 6.74
N GLY A 26 13.34 -3.68 7.76
CA GLY A 26 13.88 -5.04 7.93
C GLY A 26 13.17 -6.12 7.11
N ALA A 27 12.19 -5.75 6.29
CA ALA A 27 11.38 -6.69 5.53
C ALA A 27 12.24 -7.62 4.65
N THR A 28 11.91 -8.91 4.71
CA THR A 28 12.47 -9.95 3.84
C THR A 28 12.18 -9.65 2.38
N ARG A 29 12.88 -10.33 1.47
CA ARG A 29 12.64 -10.19 0.03
C ARG A 29 11.19 -10.51 -0.35
N GLN A 30 10.58 -11.49 0.31
CA GLN A 30 9.21 -11.90 0.05
C GLN A 30 8.21 -10.83 0.51
N GLU A 31 8.37 -10.32 1.74
CA GLU A 31 7.54 -9.23 2.27
C GLU A 31 7.65 -7.95 1.42
N LYS A 32 8.83 -7.66 0.86
CA LYS A 32 8.99 -6.55 -0.10
C LYS A 32 8.23 -6.76 -1.41
N MET A 33 8.03 -8.00 -1.85
CA MET A 33 7.18 -8.30 -2.99
C MET A 33 5.70 -8.17 -2.61
N ASP A 34 5.32 -8.68 -1.45
CA ASP A 34 3.95 -8.63 -0.94
C ASP A 34 3.50 -7.18 -0.68
N SER A 35 4.37 -6.34 -0.10
CA SER A 35 4.12 -4.92 0.12
C SER A 35 3.80 -4.19 -1.19
N LYS A 36 4.55 -4.47 -2.26
CA LYS A 36 4.28 -3.90 -3.59
C LYS A 36 2.93 -4.36 -4.14
N ILE A 37 2.58 -5.64 -3.98
CA ILE A 37 1.31 -6.19 -4.44
C ILE A 37 0.14 -5.53 -3.69
N ILE A 38 0.23 -5.47 -2.35
CA ILE A 38 -0.80 -4.86 -1.49
C ILE A 38 -0.96 -3.38 -1.79
N ALA A 39 0.13 -2.63 -1.93
CA ALA A 39 0.09 -1.21 -2.28
C ALA A 39 -0.66 -0.99 -3.60
N LEU A 40 -0.37 -1.79 -4.64
CA LEU A 40 -1.08 -1.72 -5.92
C LEU A 40 -2.57 -2.07 -5.78
N PHE A 41 -2.90 -3.04 -4.91
CA PHE A 41 -4.28 -3.43 -4.64
C PHE A 41 -5.08 -2.31 -3.97
N LEU A 42 -4.50 -1.65 -2.96
CA LEU A 42 -5.07 -0.49 -2.26
C LEU A 42 -5.20 0.72 -3.17
N MET A 43 -4.31 0.89 -4.14
CA MET A 43 -4.39 1.91 -5.19
C MET A 43 -5.42 1.60 -6.30
N GLY A 44 -6.10 0.44 -6.24
CA GLY A 44 -7.08 0.02 -7.24
C GLY A 44 -6.47 -0.49 -8.56
N ARG A 45 -5.16 -0.73 -8.62
CA ARG A 45 -4.44 -1.20 -9.81
C ARG A 45 -4.45 -2.73 -9.90
N LYS A 46 -5.64 -3.33 -9.96
CA LYS A 46 -5.86 -4.78 -9.85
C LYS A 46 -5.80 -5.56 -11.17
N ALA A 47 -5.80 -4.87 -12.31
CA ALA A 47 -6.06 -5.47 -13.63
C ALA A 47 -5.13 -6.62 -14.07
N ARG A 48 -4.01 -6.85 -13.38
CA ARG A 48 -3.07 -7.96 -13.65
C ARG A 48 -2.47 -8.57 -12.39
N LEU A 49 -3.05 -8.30 -11.22
CA LEU A 49 -2.57 -8.89 -9.97
C LEU A 49 -3.24 -10.24 -9.76
N GLN A 50 -2.46 -11.22 -9.29
CA GLN A 50 -3.03 -12.46 -8.79
C GLN A 50 -3.95 -12.17 -7.59
N PRO A 51 -4.95 -13.03 -7.31
CA PRO A 51 -5.71 -12.93 -6.08
C PRO A 51 -4.79 -12.92 -4.87
N LEU A 52 -5.10 -12.05 -3.89
CA LEU A 52 -4.32 -11.99 -2.64
C LEU A 52 -4.47 -13.30 -1.86
N SER A 53 -3.37 -13.77 -1.26
CA SER A 53 -3.39 -14.84 -0.26
C SER A 53 -4.15 -14.40 1.00
N GLU A 54 -4.54 -15.35 1.85
CA GLU A 54 -5.23 -15.02 3.11
C GLU A 54 -4.37 -14.16 4.05
N GLU A 55 -3.06 -14.38 4.06
CA GLU A 55 -2.11 -13.54 4.81
C GLU A 55 -2.07 -12.11 4.25
N GLN A 56 -1.90 -11.97 2.93
CA GLN A 56 -1.91 -10.67 2.27
C GLN A 56 -3.25 -9.91 2.46
N LYS A 57 -4.38 -10.63 2.55
CA LYS A 57 -5.68 -10.03 2.85
C LYS A 57 -5.74 -9.48 4.28
N LYS A 58 -5.18 -10.20 5.26
CA LYS A 58 -5.09 -9.73 6.65
C LYS A 58 -4.22 -8.48 6.74
N ASP A 59 -3.05 -8.50 6.12
CA ASP A 59 -2.13 -7.36 6.07
C ASP A 59 -2.78 -6.14 5.40
N MET A 60 -3.41 -6.35 4.24
CA MET A 60 -4.16 -5.31 3.54
C MET A 60 -5.25 -4.70 4.43
N GLN A 61 -5.98 -5.51 5.20
CA GLN A 61 -7.03 -5.03 6.09
C GLN A 61 -6.45 -4.22 7.26
N ALA A 62 -5.33 -4.64 7.85
CA ALA A 62 -4.63 -3.89 8.89
C ALA A 62 -4.18 -2.51 8.38
N ILE A 63 -3.52 -2.48 7.22
CA ILE A 63 -3.06 -1.24 6.58
C ILE A 63 -4.24 -0.32 6.23
N LYS A 64 -5.34 -0.89 5.74
CA LYS A 64 -6.56 -0.12 5.42
C LYS A 64 -7.17 0.53 6.66
N ASN A 65 -7.15 -0.16 7.81
CA ASN A 65 -7.61 0.40 9.06
C ASN A 65 -6.72 1.57 9.49
N ASN A 66 -5.39 1.43 9.41
CA ASN A 66 -4.44 2.50 9.73
C ASN A 66 -4.65 3.74 8.85
N ILE A 67 -4.79 3.57 7.54
CA ILE A 67 -5.04 4.67 6.60
C ILE A 67 -6.37 5.40 6.88
N SER A 68 -7.35 4.69 7.44
CA SER A 68 -8.66 5.26 7.78
C SER A 68 -8.63 6.00 9.13
N ASP A 69 -7.62 5.75 9.97
CA ASP A 69 -7.39 6.49 11.20
C ASP A 69 -6.88 7.89 10.88
N ARG A 70 -7.61 8.90 11.37
CA ARG A 70 -7.29 10.30 11.17
C ARG A 70 -5.91 10.66 11.72
N ILE A 71 -5.56 10.16 12.91
CA ILE A 71 -4.29 10.45 13.59
C ILE A 71 -3.12 9.95 12.75
N TYR A 72 -3.25 8.73 12.24
CA TYR A 72 -2.26 8.12 11.37
C TYR A 72 -2.16 8.86 10.04
N SER A 73 -3.28 9.23 9.41
CA SER A 73 -3.26 9.97 8.14
C SER A 73 -2.61 11.37 8.24
N ASP A 74 -2.74 12.02 9.39
CA ASP A 74 -2.19 13.35 9.65
C ASP A 74 -0.66 13.29 9.91
N SER A 75 -0.11 12.17 10.37
CA SER A 75 1.33 12.02 10.61
C SER A 75 2.16 11.99 9.31
N PHE A 76 1.59 11.47 8.21
CA PHE A 76 2.23 11.42 6.88
C PHE A 76 1.97 12.66 6.01
N SER A 77 1.17 13.61 6.50
CA SER A 77 0.77 14.82 5.77
C SER A 77 1.64 16.05 6.07
N LYS A 78 2.64 15.93 6.95
CA LYS A 78 3.65 16.97 7.25
C LYS A 78 4.84 16.89 6.30
#